data_AF-A0A380HBV4-F1
#
_entry.id   AF-A0A380HBV4-F1
#
_cell.length_a   1.000
_cell.length_b   1.000
_cell.length_c   1.000
_cell.angle_alpha   90.00
_cell.angle_beta   90.00
_cell.angle_gamma   90.00
#
_symmetry.space_group_name_H-M   'P 1'
#
loop_
_entity.id
_entity.type
_entity.pdbx_description
1 polymer ?
#
loop_
_entity_poly.entity_id
_entity_poly.type
_entity_poly.pdbx_seq_one_letter_code
_entity_poly.pdbx_strand_id
1 'polypeptide(L)'
;MSTKKQIGFALSVSLLNPHAIMDTVGVIGTSASVYSGIEKLLFSLSTIMVLWFWFILLAILGKTLESIDKTGKYIIILNKISSIIVIIVSLIIVKNILHLIF
;
A
#
# COMPACT_ATOMS: atom_id res chain seq x y z
N MET A 1 6.79 25.44 3.00
CA MET A 1 6.65 24.71 4.28
C MET A 1 8.04 24.36 4.79
N SER A 2 8.31 24.41 6.10
CA SER A 2 9.56 23.87 6.66
C SER A 2 9.58 22.35 6.46
N THR A 3 10.75 21.77 6.17
CA THR A 3 10.97 20.32 5.97
C THR A 3 10.31 19.48 7.08
N LYS A 4 10.38 19.95 8.34
CA LYS A 4 9.73 19.28 9.48
C LYS A 4 8.20 19.23 9.36
N LYS A 5 7.57 20.29 8.84
CA LYS A 5 6.12 20.37 8.64
C LYS A 5 5.66 19.50 7.47
N GLN A 6 6.50 19.37 6.44
CA GLN A 6 6.23 18.52 5.28
C GLN A 6 6.35 17.03 5.62
N ILE A 7 7.37 16.66 6.41
CA ILE A 7 7.53 15.32 6.97
C ILE A 7 6.33 14.98 7.88
N GLY A 8 5.97 15.87 8.80
CA GLY A 8 4.83 15.66 9.70
C GLY A 8 3.49 15.50 8.96
N PHE A 9 3.27 16.28 7.90
CA PHE A 9 2.07 16.15 7.06
C PHE A 9 2.04 14.84 6.29
N ALA A 10 3.14 14.46 5.64
CA ALA A 10 3.24 13.20 4.90
C ALA A 10 3.05 11.98 5.83
N LEU A 11 3.65 12.01 7.02
CA LEU A 11 3.45 10.97 8.04
C LEU A 11 1.99 10.91 8.50
N SER A 12 1.35 12.06 8.76
CA SER A 12 -0.04 12.10 9.21
C SER A 12 -0.98 11.53 8.16
N VAL A 13 -0.85 11.95 6.90
CA VAL A 13 -1.70 11.47 5.80
C VAL A 13 -1.47 9.98 5.51
N SER A 14 -0.24 9.49 5.66
CA SER A 14 0.10 8.08 5.43
C SER A 14 -0.36 7.18 6.59
N LEU A 15 -0.05 7.55 7.84
CA LEU A 15 -0.40 6.77 9.03
C LEU A 15 -1.90 6.80 9.35
N LEU A 16 -2.58 7.92 9.12
CA LEU A 16 -4.03 8.05 9.34
C LEU A 16 -4.86 7.54 8.17
N ASN A 17 -4.22 7.03 7.10
CA ASN A 17 -4.96 6.37 6.03
C ASN A 17 -5.49 5.03 6.56
N PRO A 18 -6.83 4.85 6.68
CA PRO A 18 -7.40 3.61 7.22
C PRO A 18 -6.98 2.37 6.41
N HIS A 19 -6.69 2.53 5.11
CA HIS A 19 -6.14 1.45 4.29
C HIS A 19 -4.73 1.04 4.74
N ALA A 20 -3.86 2.00 5.05
CA ALA A 20 -2.50 1.71 5.51
C ALA A 20 -2.50 1.03 6.89
N ILE A 21 -3.44 1.41 7.76
CA ILE A 21 -3.65 0.75 9.06
C ILE A 21 -4.14 -0.69 8.84
N MET A 22 -5.08 -0.91 7.92
CA MET A 22 -5.59 -2.25 7.59
C MET A 22 -4.47 -3.17 7.08
N ASP A 23 -3.61 -2.68 6.19
CA ASP A 23 -2.51 -3.48 5.64
C ASP A 23 -1.47 -3.82 6.72
N THR A 24 -1.12 -2.86 7.58
CA THR A 24 -0.07 -3.03 8.60
C THR A 24 -0.53 -3.83 9.82
N VAL A 25 -1.70 -3.55 10.37
CA VAL A 25 -2.22 -4.22 11.57
C VAL A 25 -3.08 -5.43 11.19
N GLY A 26 -3.97 -5.25 10.21
CA GLY A 26 -4.96 -6.26 9.82
C GLY A 26 -4.40 -7.39 8.96
N VAL A 27 -3.45 -7.11 8.06
CA VAL A 27 -2.86 -8.15 7.19
C VAL A 27 -1.49 -8.59 7.72
N ILE A 28 -0.54 -7.67 7.89
CA ILE A 28 0.82 -8.00 8.36
C ILE A 28 0.80 -8.41 9.84
N GLY A 29 0.11 -7.66 10.69
CA GLY A 29 0.05 -7.93 12.13
C GLY A 29 -0.63 -9.26 12.48
N THR A 30 -1.72 -9.61 11.79
CA THR A 30 -2.39 -10.91 11.96
C THR A 30 -1.52 -12.06 11.45
N SER A 31 -0.84 -11.89 10.30
CA SER A 31 0.11 -12.86 9.78
C SER A 31 1.28 -13.10 10.75
N ALA A 32 1.77 -12.06 11.41
CA ALA A 32 2.82 -12.15 12.43
C ALA A 32 2.36 -12.86 13.72
N SER A 33 1.05 -12.91 13.99
CA SER A 33 0.50 -13.54 15.21
C SER A 33 0.55 -15.06 15.17
N VAL A 34 0.73 -15.66 13.99
CA VAL A 34 0.88 -17.10 13.82
C VAL A 34 2.26 -17.59 14.29
N TYR A 35 3.26 -16.71 14.31
CA TYR A 35 4.64 -17.02 14.66
C TYR A 35 4.97 -16.61 16.10
N SER A 36 5.83 -17.38 16.77
CA SER A 36 6.30 -17.08 18.14
C SER A 36 7.82 -17.17 18.25
N GLY A 37 8.39 -16.51 19.27
CA GLY A 37 9.83 -16.54 19.53
C GLY A 37 10.69 -16.04 18.35
N ILE A 38 11.64 -16.87 17.93
CA ILE A 38 12.63 -16.54 16.89
C ILE A 38 11.97 -16.43 15.50
N GLU A 39 10.96 -17.25 15.21
CA GLU A 39 10.27 -17.24 13.93
C GLU A 39 9.56 -15.91 13.67
N LYS A 40 8.97 -15.32 14.72
CA LYS A 40 8.36 -13.98 14.64
C LYS A 40 9.40 -12.89 14.34
N LEU A 41 10.60 -13.03 14.90
CA LEU A 41 11.69 -12.09 14.65
C LEU A 41 12.21 -12.19 13.21
N LEU A 42 12.40 -13.42 12.70
CA LEU A 42 12.75 -13.66 11.30
C LEU A 42 11.67 -13.14 10.35
N PHE A 43 10.39 -13.43 10.64
CA PHE A 43 9.26 -12.90 9.88
C PHE A 43 9.28 -11.36 9.83
N SER A 44 9.51 -10.71 10.97
CA SER A 44 9.56 -9.24 11.03
C SER A 44 10.71 -8.66 10.19
N LEU A 45 11.89 -9.28 10.25
CA LEU A 45 13.06 -8.81 9.51
C LEU A 45 12.87 -9.01 8.01
N SER A 46 12.37 -10.18 7.60
CA SER A 46 12.01 -10.46 6.21
C SER A 46 10.97 -9.46 5.70
N THR A 47 9.93 -9.17 6.50
CA THR A 47 8.90 -8.20 6.15
C THR A 47 9.48 -6.80 5.94
N ILE A 48 10.34 -6.33 6.83
CA ILE A 48 11.00 -5.01 6.70
C ILE A 48 11.84 -4.94 5.42
N MET A 49 12.64 -5.98 5.15
CA MET A 49 13.52 -6.02 3.97
C MET A 49 12.73 -6.02 2.66
N VAL A 50 11.68 -6.84 2.57
CA VAL A 50 10.82 -6.89 1.39
C VAL A 50 10.08 -5.57 1.18
N LEU A 51 9.60 -4.93 2.26
CA LEU A 51 8.98 -3.61 2.19
C LEU A 51 9.93 -2.56 1.64
N TRP A 52 11.15 -2.44 2.20
CA TRP A 52 12.14 -1.49 1.69
C TRP A 52 12.48 -1.74 0.23
N PHE A 53 12.68 -3.00 -0.15
CA PHE A 53 12.93 -3.35 -1.55
C PHE A 53 11.79 -2.90 -2.46
N TRP A 54 10.54 -3.17 -2.07
CA TRP A 54 9.36 -2.80 -2.85
C TRP A 54 9.19 -1.28 -2.97
N PHE A 55 9.36 -0.52 -1.87
CA PHE A 55 9.26 0.94 -1.89
C PHE A 55 10.37 1.60 -2.70
N ILE A 56 11.60 1.06 -2.67
CA ILE A 56 12.69 1.54 -3.53
C ILE A 56 12.37 1.28 -4.99
N LEU A 57 11.87 0.08 -5.33
CA LEU A 57 11.46 -0.25 -6.69
C LEU A 57 10.36 0.70 -7.20
N LEU A 58 9.34 0.97 -6.38
CA LEU A 58 8.27 1.92 -6.67
C LEU A 58 8.81 3.33 -6.89
N ALA A 59 9.75 3.80 -6.06
CA ALA A 59 10.36 5.12 -6.22
C ALA A 59 11.13 5.23 -7.55
N ILE A 60 11.88 4.19 -7.92
CA ILE A 60 12.61 4.13 -9.20
C ILE A 60 11.64 4.11 -10.38
N LEU A 61 10.60 3.26 -10.32
CA LEU A 61 9.60 3.16 -11.37
C LEU A 61 8.80 4.45 -11.53
N GLY A 62 8.40 5.08 -10.42
CA GLY A 62 7.71 6.38 -10.42
C GLY A 62 8.56 7.47 -11.07
N LYS A 63 9.84 7.56 -10.72
CA LYS A 63 10.79 8.50 -11.34
C LYS A 63 10.99 8.21 -12.83
N THR A 64 11.09 6.95 -13.21
CA THR A 64 11.26 6.55 -14.61
C THR A 64 10.01 6.88 -15.43
N LEU A 65 8.82 6.65 -14.85
CA LEU A 65 7.54 6.98 -15.46
C LEU A 65 7.37 8.49 -15.66
N GLU A 66 7.77 9.30 -14.68
CA GLU A 66 7.78 10.77 -14.78
C GLU A 66 8.71 11.26 -15.91
N SER A 67 9.88 10.65 -16.06
CA SER A 67 10.84 10.99 -17.11
C SER A 67 10.33 10.65 -18.52
N ILE A 68 9.61 9.54 -18.67
CA ILE A 68 9.04 9.06 -19.94
C ILE A 68 7.76 9.82 -20.30
N ASP A 69 6.90 10.13 -19.31
CA ASP A 69 5.60 10.76 -19.50
C ASP A 69 5.64 12.28 -19.25
N LYS A 70 6.42 13.01 -20.06
CA LYS A 70 6.49 14.48 -19.98
C LYS A 70 5.15 15.18 -20.26
N THR A 71 4.21 14.48 -20.88
CA THR A 71 2.90 15.00 -21.30
C THR A 71 1.77 14.59 -20.34
N GLY A 72 2.04 13.76 -19.32
CA GLY A 72 1.06 13.27 -18.33
C GLY A 72 -0.01 12.31 -18.85
N LYS A 73 0.13 11.82 -20.09
CA LYS A 73 -0.91 11.02 -20.76
C LYS A 73 -0.92 9.58 -20.25
N TYR A 74 0.24 9.01 -19.94
CA TYR A 74 0.35 7.64 -19.41
C TYR A 74 -0.16 7.56 -17.97
N ILE A 75 0.08 8.58 -17.14
CA ILE A 75 -0.45 8.66 -15.77
C ILE A 75 -1.99 8.68 -15.78
N ILE A 76 -2.62 9.39 -16.72
CA ILE A 76 -4.09 9.42 -16.85
C ILE A 76 -4.64 8.05 -17.23
N ILE A 77 -4.01 7.36 -18.19
CA ILE A 77 -4.40 6.00 -18.59
C ILE A 77 -4.25 5.04 -17.41
N LEU A 78 -3.13 5.11 -16.69
CA LEU A 78 -2.87 4.29 -15.52
C LEU A 78 -3.92 4.52 -14.43
N ASN A 79 -4.25 5.78 -14.11
CA ASN A 79 -5.30 6.11 -13.15
C ASN A 79 -6.68 5.60 -13.58
N LYS A 80 -6.99 5.65 -14.88
CA LYS A 80 -8.26 5.14 -15.41
C LYS A 80 -8.37 3.62 -15.31
N ILE A 81 -7.27 2.91 -15.55
CA ILE A 81 -7.22 1.46 -15.38
C ILE A 81 -7.31 1.11 -13.89
N SER A 82 -6.57 1.80 -13.04
CA SER A 82 -6.61 1.62 -11.59
C SER A 82 -8.01 1.82 -11.01
N SER A 83 -8.75 2.84 -11.46
CA SER A 83 -10.12 3.07 -10.98
C SER A 83 -11.08 1.93 -11.36
N ILE A 84 -10.94 1.36 -12.56
CA ILE A 84 -11.72 0.19 -12.99
C ILE A 84 -11.43 -1.01 -12.09
N ILE A 85 -10.15 -1.28 -11.81
CA ILE A 85 -9.74 -2.39 -10.93
C ILE A 85 -10.33 -2.21 -9.54
N VAL A 86 -10.23 -1.01 -8.96
CA VAL A 86 -10.77 -0.71 -7.63
C VAL A 86 -12.29 -0.90 -7.57
N ILE A 87 -13.02 -0.48 -8.60
CA ILE A 87 -14.48 -0.70 -8.69
C ILE A 87 -14.80 -2.20 -8.72
N ILE A 88 -14.07 -2.98 -9.53
CA ILE A 88 -14.28 -4.44 -9.62
C ILE A 88 -14.02 -5.10 -8.26
N VAL A 89 -12.88 -4.78 -7.62
CA VAL A 89 -12.53 -5.33 -6.31
C VAL A 89 -13.57 -4.94 -5.26
N SER A 90 -14.04 -3.69 -5.27
CA SER A 90 -15.10 -3.23 -4.37
C SER A 90 -16.39 -4.05 -4.53
N LEU A 91 -16.83 -4.30 -5.78
CA LEU A 91 -18.00 -5.14 -6.04
C LEU A 91 -17.81 -6.59 -5.56
N ILE A 92 -16.62 -7.16 -5.71
CA ILE A 92 -16.28 -8.50 -5.19
C ILE A 92 -16.38 -8.53 -3.67
N ILE A 93 -15.82 -7.53 -2.98
CA ILE A 93 -15.88 -7.43 -1.52
C ILE A 93 -17.32 -7.33 -1.04
N VAL A 94 -18.14 -6.47 -1.65
CA VAL A 94 -19.56 -6.32 -1.32
C VAL A 94 -20.31 -7.63 -1.50
N LYS A 95 -20.08 -8.34 -2.61
CA LYS A 95 -20.68 -9.65 -2.88
C LYS A 95 -20.28 -10.67 -1.81
N ASN A 96 -19.01 -10.73 -1.43
CA ASN A 96 -18.53 -11.64 -0.37
C ASN A 96 -19.16 -11.33 0.98
N ILE A 97 -19.32 -10.05 1.33
CA ILE A 97 -19.97 -9.64 2.58
C ILE A 97 -21.44 -10.04 2.58
N LEU A 98 -22.17 -9.83 1.48
CA LEU A 98 -23.59 -10.22 1.37
C LEU A 98 -23.78 -11.73 1.51
N HIS A 99 -22.93 -12.54 0.86
CA HIS A 99 -22.95 -14.01 1.00
C HIS A 99 -22.58 -14.48 2.42
N LEU A 100 -21.84 -13.69 3.20
CA LEU A 100 -21.51 -14.05 4.58
C LEU A 100 -22.66 -13.74 5.55
N ILE A 101 -23.53 -12.78 5.19
CA ILE A 101 -24.64 -12.30 6.03
C ILE A 101 -25.95 -13.03 5.72
N PHE A 102 -26.19 -13.41 4.46
CA PHE A 102 -27.37 -14.12 3.98
C PHE A 102 -27.02 -15.54 3.53
#